data_AF-A0A261G2X7-F1
#
_entry.id   AF-A0A261G2X7-F1
#
_cell.length_a   1.000
_cell.length_b   1.000
_cell.length_c   1.000
_cell.angle_alpha   90.00
_cell.angle_beta   90.00
_cell.angle_gamma   90.00
#
_symmetry.space_group_name_H-M   'P 1'
#
loop_
_entity.id
_entity.type
_entity.pdbx_description
1 polymer ?
#
loop_
_entity_poly.entity_id
_entity_poly.type
_entity_poly.pdbx_seq_one_letter_code
_entity_poly.pdbx_strand_id
1 'polypeptide(L)'
;MNWVTEHNVPAPQPLDQLPRLASETTAERPWPVSVLSQKFHTAVEKWPAAWICGQITEINTRRAGSAYLTVRDDFEDIAISVSGWRAFATQAAAFRQGDRVVIHGKADIWVKQTRLSFIGDDIRKIGSGGGLKEQIDELRKKLKGEGLFDADRKIALPEFPSCIGLICAPQARAEGDVITNVNLRWPSVRFKVVHAHVQGPQCPPDIVAAIRKLDDDPDVDVIIVARGGGAFEDLIGFSDESVVRAAAACVTPIVSAIGHEDDWTLIDLAVDLRASTPTDAAKKVVPDVREQWQLIDNAIRRARMRIEARVDGEIRLVEGYANRPSLTRPLTMLEPHQRFIDDARRRMDIGLRRISDDASLTIEKLHASLTALSPQSTLDRGYAVVQMAGGHVLDDPAAVSAGDPITITLKHGPLDATVA
;
A
#
# COMPACT_ATOMS: atom_id res chain seq x y z
N MET A 1 42.10 -12.18 -78.56
CA MET A 1 43.30 -11.36 -78.34
C MET A 1 43.74 -11.62 -76.91
N ASN A 2 44.98 -12.05 -76.74
CA ASN A 2 45.49 -12.78 -75.58
C ASN A 2 45.41 -11.99 -74.26
N TRP A 3 44.95 -12.69 -73.21
CA TRP A 3 45.21 -12.34 -71.83
C TRP A 3 46.66 -12.64 -71.49
N VAL A 4 47.53 -11.62 -71.53
CA VAL A 4 48.79 -11.60 -70.78
C VAL A 4 49.04 -10.15 -70.35
N THR A 5 48.66 -9.82 -69.12
CA THR A 5 49.34 -8.75 -68.38
C THR A 5 50.02 -9.43 -67.20
N GLU A 6 51.23 -9.93 -67.46
CA GLU A 6 52.21 -10.17 -66.39
C GLU A 6 52.39 -8.84 -65.65
N HIS A 7 51.66 -8.68 -64.55
CA HIS A 7 52.01 -7.69 -63.56
C HIS A 7 53.31 -8.20 -62.95
N ASN A 8 54.42 -7.62 -63.41
CA ASN A 8 55.75 -7.88 -62.90
C ASN A 8 55.74 -7.56 -61.39
N VAL A 9 55.53 -8.59 -60.56
CA VAL A 9 55.59 -8.45 -59.11
C VAL A 9 57.03 -8.09 -58.80
N PRO A 10 57.31 -6.92 -58.17
CA PRO A 10 58.68 -6.52 -57.89
C PRO A 10 59.31 -7.59 -56.99
N ALA A 11 60.33 -8.28 -57.52
CA ALA A 11 61.14 -9.20 -56.74
C ALA A 11 61.82 -8.41 -55.58
N PRO A 12 61.99 -9.01 -54.39
CA PRO A 12 62.61 -8.34 -53.27
C PRO A 12 64.00 -7.81 -53.65
N GLN A 13 64.12 -6.48 -53.74
CA GLN A 13 65.39 -5.82 -54.06
C GLN A 13 66.35 -5.91 -52.87
N PRO A 14 67.66 -6.01 -53.11
CA PRO A 14 68.65 -5.98 -52.04
C PRO A 14 68.61 -4.62 -51.31
N LEU A 15 68.92 -4.64 -50.00
CA LEU A 15 68.69 -3.53 -49.05
C LEU A 15 69.35 -2.20 -49.46
N ASP A 16 70.42 -2.26 -50.25
CA ASP A 16 71.20 -1.14 -50.75
C ASP A 16 70.54 -0.36 -51.90
N GLN A 17 69.49 -0.92 -52.52
CA GLN A 17 68.76 -0.31 -53.65
C GLN A 17 67.40 0.27 -53.26
N LEU A 18 67.01 0.16 -51.99
CA LEU A 18 65.72 0.64 -51.49
C LEU A 18 65.71 2.17 -51.32
N PRO A 19 64.56 2.83 -51.55
CA PRO A 19 64.38 4.26 -51.25
C PRO A 19 64.76 4.59 -49.79
N ARG A 20 65.31 5.78 -49.51
CA ARG A 20 65.81 6.11 -48.17
C ARG A 20 64.70 6.66 -47.27
N LEU A 21 63.77 7.41 -47.85
CA LEU A 21 62.63 8.04 -47.18
C LEU A 21 61.30 7.40 -47.63
N ALA A 22 60.31 7.42 -46.75
CA ALA A 22 58.98 6.90 -47.07
C ALA A 22 58.31 7.67 -48.22
N SER A 23 58.57 8.98 -48.33
CA SER A 23 58.08 9.83 -49.43
C SER A 23 58.68 9.49 -50.80
N GLU A 24 59.75 8.70 -50.84
CA GLU A 24 60.43 8.29 -52.08
C GLU A 24 59.99 6.89 -52.55
N THR A 25 59.13 6.20 -51.77
CA THR A 25 58.60 4.90 -52.18
C THR A 25 57.53 5.07 -53.25
N THR A 26 57.53 4.19 -54.25
CA THR A 26 56.47 4.08 -55.26
C THR A 26 55.98 2.65 -55.35
N ALA A 27 54.93 2.38 -56.13
CA ALA A 27 54.44 1.03 -56.34
C ALA A 27 55.50 0.11 -56.99
N GLU A 28 56.38 0.69 -57.81
CA GLU A 28 57.47 -0.01 -58.52
C GLU A 28 58.74 -0.15 -57.66
N ARG A 29 58.88 0.66 -56.61
CA ARG A 29 59.98 0.61 -55.63
C ARG A 29 59.45 0.65 -54.20
N PRO A 30 58.72 -0.38 -53.75
CA PRO A 30 58.16 -0.41 -52.41
C PRO A 30 59.21 -0.79 -51.37
N TRP A 31 58.97 -0.40 -50.12
CA TRP A 31 59.70 -1.01 -49.00
C TRP A 31 59.14 -2.38 -48.67
N PRO A 32 60.00 -3.38 -48.40
CA PRO A 32 59.59 -4.58 -47.70
C PRO A 32 59.01 -4.23 -46.32
N VAL A 33 58.03 -5.01 -45.86
CA VAL A 33 57.37 -4.81 -44.55
C VAL A 33 58.38 -4.77 -43.39
N SER A 34 59.48 -5.55 -43.49
CA SER A 34 60.57 -5.55 -42.52
C SER A 34 61.26 -4.19 -42.39
N VAL A 35 61.46 -3.48 -43.51
CA VAL A 35 62.09 -2.16 -43.55
C VAL A 35 61.16 -1.11 -42.94
N LEU A 36 59.86 -1.18 -43.25
CA LEU A 36 58.86 -0.30 -42.63
C LEU A 36 58.82 -0.48 -41.10
N SER A 37 58.78 -1.74 -40.63
CA SER A 37 58.76 -2.07 -39.21
C SER A 37 60.03 -1.60 -38.48
N GLN A 38 61.21 -1.75 -39.11
CA GLN A 38 62.47 -1.20 -38.58
C GLN A 38 62.47 0.34 -38.53
N LYS A 39 61.89 1.02 -39.53
CA LYS A 39 61.77 2.48 -39.52
C LYS A 39 60.85 2.96 -38.39
N PHE A 40 59.75 2.26 -38.13
CA PHE A 40 58.88 2.54 -36.97
C PHE A 40 59.62 2.33 -35.65
N HIS A 41 60.31 1.20 -35.48
CA HIS A 41 61.15 0.99 -34.29
C HIS A 41 62.16 2.12 -34.11
N THR A 42 62.91 2.48 -35.14
CA THR A 42 63.93 3.55 -35.08
C THR A 42 63.33 4.92 -34.74
N ALA A 43 62.08 5.19 -35.15
CA ALA A 43 61.39 6.44 -34.83
C ALA A 43 60.87 6.44 -33.39
N VAL A 44 60.25 5.34 -32.95
CA VAL A 44 59.67 5.18 -31.60
C VAL A 44 60.76 5.09 -30.53
N GLU A 45 61.90 4.45 -30.83
CA GLU A 45 63.05 4.34 -29.91
C GLU A 45 63.62 5.72 -29.51
N LYS A 46 63.42 6.75 -30.35
CA LYS A 46 63.82 8.13 -30.05
C LYS A 46 62.84 8.87 -29.14
N TRP A 47 61.67 8.30 -28.87
CA TRP A 47 60.71 8.93 -27.97
C TRP A 47 61.25 8.93 -26.53
N PRO A 48 61.01 10.00 -25.76
CA PRO A 48 61.42 10.05 -24.37
C PRO A 48 60.70 8.99 -23.55
N ALA A 49 61.29 8.64 -22.40
CA ALA A 49 60.59 7.81 -21.43
C ALA A 49 59.36 8.55 -20.88
N ALA A 50 58.33 7.79 -20.55
CA ALA A 50 57.06 8.29 -20.04
C ALA A 50 56.63 7.51 -18.79
N TRP A 51 55.74 8.13 -18.03
CA TRP A 51 54.98 7.46 -16.98
C TRP A 51 53.58 7.15 -17.52
N ILE A 52 53.14 5.91 -17.35
CA ILE A 52 51.78 5.47 -17.69
C ILE A 52 51.08 4.94 -16.43
N CYS A 53 49.78 5.15 -16.34
CA CYS A 53 48.94 4.60 -15.27
C CYS A 53 47.85 3.70 -15.84
N GLY A 54 47.42 2.72 -15.04
CA GLY A 54 46.24 1.92 -15.36
C GLY A 54 46.16 0.65 -14.52
N GLN A 55 45.21 -0.20 -14.86
CA GLN A 55 44.97 -1.46 -14.17
C GLN A 55 45.61 -2.65 -14.91
N ILE A 56 46.27 -3.53 -14.16
CA ILE A 56 46.83 -4.77 -14.71
C ILE A 56 45.69 -5.73 -15.06
N THR A 57 45.48 -5.96 -16.36
CA THR A 57 44.47 -6.93 -16.84
C THR A 57 45.05 -8.33 -16.98
N GLU A 58 46.34 -8.45 -17.27
CA GLU A 58 47.07 -9.72 -17.37
C GLU A 58 48.49 -9.53 -16.86
N ILE A 59 49.04 -10.52 -16.15
CA ILE A 59 50.42 -10.50 -15.67
C ILE A 59 51.06 -11.89 -15.74
N ASN A 60 52.27 -11.96 -16.29
CA ASN A 60 53.08 -13.16 -16.38
C ASN A 60 54.53 -12.87 -15.98
N THR A 61 54.88 -13.35 -14.78
CA THR A 61 56.22 -13.25 -14.18
C THR A 61 56.85 -14.63 -13.97
N ARG A 62 56.34 -15.68 -14.64
CA ARG A 62 56.75 -17.08 -14.40
C ARG A 62 58.17 -17.40 -14.87
N ARG A 63 58.69 -16.67 -15.85
CA ARG A 63 60.06 -16.85 -16.35
C ARG A 63 61.00 -15.96 -15.55
N ALA A 64 61.97 -16.57 -14.87
CA ALA A 64 62.97 -15.85 -14.10
C ALA A 64 63.68 -14.80 -14.98
N GLY A 65 63.63 -13.53 -14.57
CA GLY A 65 64.31 -12.42 -15.24
C GLY A 65 63.50 -11.64 -16.28
N SER A 66 62.24 -12.01 -16.55
CA SER A 66 61.33 -11.28 -17.47
C SER A 66 59.91 -11.18 -16.93
N ALA A 67 59.28 -10.01 -17.06
CA ALA A 67 57.88 -9.81 -16.75
C ALA A 67 57.14 -9.28 -17.98
N TYR A 68 55.95 -9.81 -18.22
CA TYR A 68 55.03 -9.34 -19.25
C TYR A 68 53.68 -9.05 -18.61
N LEU A 69 53.13 -7.88 -18.86
CA LEU A 69 51.85 -7.46 -18.30
C LEU A 69 51.08 -6.60 -19.31
N THR A 70 49.75 -6.63 -19.21
CA THR A 70 48.87 -5.77 -20.01
C THR A 70 48.24 -4.76 -19.07
N VAL A 71 48.41 -3.47 -19.37
CA VAL A 71 47.82 -2.37 -18.62
C VAL A 71 46.68 -1.78 -19.43
N ARG A 72 45.50 -1.68 -18.84
CA ARG A 72 44.33 -1.01 -19.41
C ARG A 72 44.11 0.33 -18.72
N ASP A 73 43.66 1.31 -19.49
CA ASP A 73 43.22 2.61 -18.99
C ASP A 73 41.98 2.50 -18.08
N ASP A 74 41.75 3.50 -17.24
CA ASP A 74 40.64 3.52 -16.28
C ASP A 74 39.31 4.01 -16.90
N PHE A 75 39.38 4.77 -18.00
CA PHE A 75 38.22 5.46 -18.59
C PHE A 75 37.92 5.01 -20.01
N GLU A 76 38.96 4.74 -20.80
CA GLU A 76 38.86 4.32 -22.19
C GLU A 76 39.18 2.83 -22.35
N ASP A 77 38.59 2.15 -23.34
CA ASP A 77 38.94 0.75 -23.65
C ASP A 77 40.25 0.65 -24.44
N ILE A 78 41.32 1.19 -23.86
CA ILE A 78 42.67 1.24 -24.43
C ILE A 78 43.58 0.41 -23.53
N ALA A 79 44.37 -0.47 -24.14
CA ALA A 79 45.34 -1.28 -23.42
C ALA A 79 46.70 -1.33 -24.13
N ILE A 80 47.76 -1.37 -23.35
CA ILE A 80 49.13 -1.49 -23.84
C ILE A 80 49.84 -2.68 -23.19
N SER A 81 50.60 -3.40 -24.00
CA SER A 81 51.46 -4.48 -23.51
C SER A 81 52.77 -3.91 -23.01
N VAL A 82 53.10 -4.23 -21.77
CA VAL A 82 54.32 -3.83 -21.09
C VAL A 82 55.20 -5.05 -20.89
N SER A 83 56.49 -4.90 -21.17
CA SER A 83 57.50 -5.92 -20.88
C SER A 83 58.67 -5.31 -20.15
N GLY A 84 59.37 -6.09 -19.34
CA GLY A 84 60.59 -5.63 -18.69
C GLY A 84 61.44 -6.77 -18.18
N TRP A 85 62.68 -6.45 -17.86
CA TRP A 85 63.72 -7.43 -17.52
C TRP A 85 64.41 -7.08 -16.21
N ARG A 86 65.08 -8.08 -15.60
CA ARG A 86 65.93 -7.90 -14.40
C ARG A 86 65.20 -7.20 -13.24
N ALA A 87 65.52 -5.93 -12.97
CA ALA A 87 65.01 -5.15 -11.86
C ALA A 87 63.49 -4.97 -11.93
N PHE A 88 62.98 -4.57 -13.11
CA PHE A 88 61.54 -4.45 -13.34
C PHE A 88 60.82 -5.78 -13.13
N ALA A 89 61.37 -6.88 -13.63
CA ALA A 89 60.78 -8.21 -13.47
C ALA A 89 60.69 -8.65 -12.00
N THR A 90 61.68 -8.24 -11.19
CA THR A 90 61.70 -8.50 -9.74
C THR A 90 60.66 -7.67 -9.01
N GLN A 91 60.51 -6.39 -9.36
CA GLN A 91 59.47 -5.51 -8.80
C GLN A 91 58.05 -5.97 -9.20
N ALA A 92 57.85 -6.31 -10.47
CA ALA A 92 56.57 -6.78 -11.01
C ALA A 92 56.06 -8.08 -10.36
N ALA A 93 56.95 -8.90 -9.80
CA ALA A 93 56.56 -10.14 -9.11
C ALA A 93 55.70 -9.91 -7.84
N ALA A 94 55.72 -8.71 -7.27
CA ALA A 94 54.90 -8.36 -6.11
C ALA A 94 53.43 -8.00 -6.47
N PHE A 95 53.12 -7.84 -7.76
CA PHE A 95 51.82 -7.40 -8.25
C PHE A 95 50.94 -8.56 -8.71
N ARG A 96 49.62 -8.33 -8.71
CA ARG A 96 48.62 -9.28 -9.17
C ARG A 96 47.71 -8.65 -10.23
N GLN A 97 47.03 -9.50 -10.98
CA GLN A 97 45.94 -9.08 -11.85
C GLN A 97 44.91 -8.29 -11.04
N GLY A 98 44.49 -7.14 -11.57
CA GLY A 98 43.58 -6.20 -10.93
C GLY A 98 44.26 -5.08 -10.14
N ASP A 99 45.56 -5.16 -9.85
CA ASP A 99 46.28 -4.06 -9.21
C ASP A 99 46.38 -2.85 -10.14
N ARG A 100 46.20 -1.65 -9.59
CA ARG A 100 46.49 -0.38 -10.28
C ARG A 100 47.95 -0.01 -10.11
N VAL A 101 48.58 0.39 -11.21
CA VAL A 101 50.02 0.64 -11.25
C VAL A 101 50.38 1.89 -12.04
N VAL A 102 51.47 2.52 -11.62
CA VAL A 102 52.19 3.54 -12.38
C VAL A 102 53.50 2.91 -12.85
N ILE A 103 53.76 2.97 -14.14
CA ILE A 103 54.93 2.36 -14.78
C ILE A 103 55.73 3.43 -15.51
N HIS A 104 57.03 3.45 -15.27
CA HIS A 104 57.98 4.23 -16.07
C HIS A 104 58.63 3.34 -17.11
N GLY A 105 58.85 3.89 -18.30
CA GLY A 105 59.48 3.14 -19.38
C GLY A 105 59.50 3.89 -20.70
N LYS A 106 59.89 3.18 -21.75
CA LYS A 106 59.93 3.71 -23.12
C LYS A 106 59.01 2.92 -24.03
N ALA A 107 58.41 3.61 -25.00
CA ALA A 107 57.72 2.95 -26.08
C ALA A 107 58.71 2.16 -26.95
N ASP A 108 58.29 1.01 -27.44
CA ASP A 108 59.06 0.15 -28.34
C ASP A 108 58.15 -0.54 -29.36
N ILE A 109 58.70 -0.93 -30.51
CA ILE A 109 57.98 -1.67 -31.56
C ILE A 109 58.51 -3.10 -31.61
N TRP A 110 57.63 -4.08 -31.37
CA TRP A 110 57.99 -5.46 -31.61
C TRP A 110 58.07 -5.75 -33.12
N VAL A 111 59.28 -5.66 -33.67
CA VAL A 111 59.54 -5.65 -35.13
C VAL A 111 58.91 -6.83 -35.88
N LYS A 112 58.83 -8.02 -35.26
CA LYS A 112 58.26 -9.23 -35.89
C LYS A 112 56.76 -9.13 -36.18
N GLN A 113 56.02 -8.35 -35.38
CA GLN A 113 54.57 -8.17 -35.53
C GLN A 113 54.16 -6.71 -35.74
N THR A 114 55.12 -5.79 -35.76
CA THR A 114 54.90 -4.34 -35.86
C THR A 114 53.88 -3.84 -34.82
N ARG A 115 53.97 -4.36 -33.59
CA ARG A 115 53.06 -3.99 -32.48
C ARG A 115 53.76 -3.04 -31.53
N LEU A 116 53.09 -1.94 -31.19
CA LEU A 116 53.55 -1.02 -30.15
C LEU A 116 53.47 -1.69 -28.78
N SER A 117 54.55 -1.54 -28.03
CA SER A 117 54.72 -2.06 -26.69
C SER A 117 55.41 -1.03 -25.82
N PHE A 118 55.48 -1.30 -24.53
CA PHE A 118 56.14 -0.45 -23.56
C PHE A 118 57.19 -1.27 -22.82
N ILE A 119 58.42 -0.79 -22.79
CA ILE A 119 59.50 -1.41 -22.03
C ILE A 119 59.57 -0.69 -20.68
N GLY A 120 59.12 -1.37 -19.63
CA GLY A 120 59.13 -0.86 -18.26
C GLY A 120 60.48 -1.01 -17.58
N ASP A 121 60.88 0.01 -16.82
CA ASP A 121 62.07 0.01 -15.97
C ASP A 121 61.76 0.22 -14.48
N ASP A 122 60.63 0.87 -14.15
CA ASP A 122 60.10 1.04 -12.79
C ASP A 122 58.59 0.74 -12.76
N ILE A 123 58.12 0.06 -11.70
CA ILE A 123 56.69 -0.22 -11.47
C ILE A 123 56.33 0.04 -10.01
N ARG A 124 55.30 0.87 -9.81
CA ARG A 124 54.82 1.27 -8.50
C ARG A 124 53.34 0.98 -8.37
N LYS A 125 52.93 0.51 -7.18
CA LYS A 125 51.53 0.35 -6.86
C LYS A 125 50.88 1.71 -6.68
N ILE A 126 49.82 1.95 -7.43
CA ILE A 126 48.88 3.02 -7.10
C ILE A 126 48.15 2.51 -5.87
N GLY A 127 48.59 2.94 -4.68
CA GLY A 127 48.07 2.45 -3.38
C GLY A 127 49.13 1.97 -2.37
N SER A 128 50.30 2.61 -2.32
CA SER A 128 51.22 2.48 -1.17
C SER A 128 51.65 3.85 -0.61
N GLY A 129 50.85 4.87 -0.91
CA GLY A 129 51.04 6.24 -0.45
C GLY A 129 49.83 7.10 -0.78
N GLY A 130 48.87 7.16 0.15
CA GLY A 130 47.95 8.29 0.30
C GLY A 130 47.01 8.56 -0.86
N GLY A 131 46.39 7.54 -1.45
CA GLY A 131 45.29 7.78 -2.38
C GLY A 131 44.12 8.45 -1.64
N LEU A 132 43.45 9.42 -2.27
CA LEU A 132 42.30 10.11 -1.68
C LEU A 132 41.23 9.13 -1.16
N LYS A 133 40.99 8.02 -1.87
CA LYS A 133 40.05 6.98 -1.45
C LYS A 133 40.48 6.27 -0.16
N GLU A 134 41.78 6.00 0.02
CA GLU A 134 42.32 5.43 1.26
C GLU A 134 42.18 6.42 2.42
N GLN A 135 42.44 7.71 2.19
CA GLN A 135 42.25 8.76 3.18
C GLN A 135 40.78 8.86 3.62
N ILE A 136 39.83 8.80 2.68
CA ILE A 136 38.39 8.77 2.98
C ILE A 136 38.02 7.51 3.76
N ASP A 137 38.57 6.34 3.41
CA ASP A 137 38.30 5.08 4.12
C ASP A 137 38.88 5.07 5.55
N GLU A 138 40.07 5.63 5.76
CA GLU A 138 40.68 5.81 7.08
C GLU A 138 39.86 6.78 7.92
N LEU A 139 39.46 7.93 7.34
CA LEU A 139 38.60 8.90 8.00
C LEU A 139 37.23 8.29 8.36
N ARG A 140 36.62 7.52 7.46
CA ARG A 140 35.39 6.77 7.74
C ARG A 140 35.55 5.87 8.95
N LYS A 141 36.63 5.09 9.02
CA LYS A 141 36.90 4.19 10.15
C LYS A 141 37.08 4.97 11.45
N LYS A 142 37.82 6.08 11.41
CA LYS A 142 38.03 6.98 12.56
C LYS A 142 36.70 7.52 13.08
N LEU A 143 35.90 8.17 12.22
CA LEU A 143 34.62 8.78 12.61
C LEU A 143 33.57 7.74 13.02
N LYS A 144 33.59 6.55 12.42
CA LYS A 144 32.78 5.42 12.88
C LYS A 144 33.18 4.96 14.28
N GLY A 145 34.47 4.91 14.59
CA GLY A 145 34.98 4.57 15.92
C GLY A 145 34.59 5.59 17.00
N GLU A 146 34.36 6.84 16.60
CA GLU A 146 33.83 7.91 17.46
C GLU A 146 32.29 7.89 17.58
N GLY A 147 31.59 7.01 16.85
CA GLY A 147 30.13 6.86 16.89
C GLY A 147 29.35 7.94 16.13
N LEU A 148 29.99 8.71 15.24
CA LEU A 148 29.31 9.80 14.49
C LEU A 148 28.26 9.30 13.49
N PHE A 149 28.26 8.00 13.19
CA PHE A 149 27.33 7.37 12.23
C PHE A 149 26.30 6.47 12.92
N ASP A 150 26.23 6.49 14.25
CA ASP A 150 25.36 5.60 15.01
C ASP A 150 23.90 5.97 14.82
N ALA A 151 23.04 4.96 14.60
CA ALA A 151 21.62 5.16 14.35
C ALA A 151 20.90 5.85 15.52
N ASP A 152 21.34 5.60 16.76
CA ASP A 152 20.74 6.16 17.98
C ASP A 152 20.95 7.68 18.12
N ARG A 153 21.88 8.26 17.34
CA ARG A 153 22.10 9.71 17.30
C ARG A 153 21.23 10.43 16.27
N LYS A 154 20.58 9.69 15.38
CA LYS A 154 19.80 10.28 14.28
C LYS A 154 18.47 10.82 14.79
N ILE A 155 18.14 12.02 14.37
CA ILE A 155 16.94 12.76 14.75
C ILE A 155 15.83 12.46 13.75
N ALA A 156 14.64 12.10 14.24
CA ALA A 156 13.50 11.85 13.38
C ALA A 156 13.03 13.14 12.68
N LEU A 157 12.67 13.04 11.41
CA LEU A 157 12.14 14.16 10.65
C LEU A 157 10.76 14.57 11.16
N PRO A 158 10.44 15.88 11.19
CA PRO A 158 9.11 16.35 11.51
C PRO A 158 8.10 15.88 10.45
N GLU A 159 6.92 15.45 10.88
CA GLU A 159 5.87 14.97 9.98
C GLU A 159 5.31 16.09 9.08
N PHE A 160 5.23 17.32 9.61
CA PHE A 160 4.69 18.50 8.93
C PHE A 160 5.64 19.70 9.09
N PRO A 161 6.75 19.77 8.33
CA PRO A 161 7.65 20.92 8.40
C PRO A 161 6.97 22.20 7.89
N SER A 162 7.17 23.29 8.61
CA SER A 162 6.71 24.64 8.28
C SER A 162 7.78 25.46 7.56
N CYS A 163 9.07 25.21 7.85
CA CYS A 163 10.18 25.80 7.13
C CYS A 163 11.28 24.78 6.83
N ILE A 164 11.77 24.80 5.59
CA ILE A 164 12.91 24.00 5.14
C ILE A 164 14.10 24.92 4.90
N GLY A 165 15.23 24.62 5.54
CA GLY A 165 16.53 25.18 5.21
C GLY A 165 17.13 24.45 4.01
N LEU A 166 17.57 25.17 2.98
CA LEU A 166 18.15 24.56 1.78
C LEU A 166 19.56 25.10 1.53
N ILE A 167 20.54 24.21 1.49
CA ILE A 167 21.93 24.52 1.16
C ILE A 167 22.21 23.99 -0.24
N CYS A 168 22.53 24.88 -1.17
CA CYS A 168 22.81 24.54 -2.56
C CYS A 168 23.70 25.61 -3.22
N ALA A 169 24.24 25.32 -4.40
CA ALA A 169 24.95 26.35 -5.17
C ALA A 169 23.95 27.37 -5.75
N PRO A 170 24.34 28.64 -5.89
CA PRO A 170 23.47 29.65 -6.48
C PRO A 170 23.08 29.26 -7.91
N GLN A 171 21.79 29.40 -8.26
CA GLN A 171 21.24 29.06 -9.58
C GLN A 171 21.38 27.57 -9.96
N ALA A 172 21.64 26.67 -9.00
CA ALA A 172 21.72 25.26 -9.28
C ALA A 172 20.35 24.68 -9.64
N ARG A 173 20.33 23.77 -10.62
CA ARG A 173 19.13 22.98 -10.95
C ARG A 173 18.54 22.28 -9.71
N ALA A 174 19.40 21.82 -8.80
CA ALA A 174 18.99 21.18 -7.55
C ALA A 174 18.08 22.06 -6.68
N GLU A 175 18.30 23.38 -6.67
CA GLU A 175 17.44 24.31 -5.93
C GLU A 175 16.01 24.29 -6.46
N GLY A 176 15.87 24.49 -7.78
CA GLY A 176 14.58 24.47 -8.46
C GLY A 176 13.89 23.12 -8.33
N ASP A 177 14.63 22.01 -8.42
CA ASP A 177 14.10 20.66 -8.28
C ASP A 177 13.52 20.43 -6.87
N VAL A 178 14.22 20.80 -5.80
CA VAL A 178 13.70 20.66 -4.41
C VAL A 178 12.47 21.54 -4.23
N ILE A 179 12.60 22.85 -4.49
CA ILE A 179 11.52 23.82 -4.21
C ILE A 179 10.25 23.48 -4.99
N THR A 180 10.38 23.12 -6.27
CA THR A 180 9.22 22.79 -7.12
C THR A 180 8.53 21.52 -6.64
N ASN A 181 9.29 20.44 -6.37
CA ASN A 181 8.70 19.18 -5.94
C ASN A 181 8.06 19.28 -4.55
N VAL A 182 8.67 20.03 -3.64
CA VAL A 182 8.08 20.30 -2.34
C VAL A 182 6.81 21.13 -2.49
N ASN A 183 6.82 22.23 -3.24
CA ASN A 183 5.62 23.07 -3.42
C ASN A 183 4.46 22.33 -4.10
N LEU A 184 4.75 21.37 -4.98
CA LEU A 184 3.72 20.52 -5.58
C LEU A 184 3.06 19.57 -4.56
N ARG A 185 3.81 19.08 -3.57
CA ARG A 185 3.33 18.12 -2.57
C ARG A 185 2.82 18.79 -1.30
N TRP A 186 3.44 19.87 -0.86
CA TRP A 186 3.15 20.58 0.38
C TRP A 186 3.35 22.11 0.23
N PRO A 187 2.39 22.82 -0.40
CA PRO A 187 2.53 24.24 -0.76
C PRO A 187 2.66 25.22 0.41
N SER A 188 2.41 24.78 1.64
CA SER A 188 2.38 25.65 2.83
C SER A 188 3.75 25.90 3.45
N VAL A 189 4.78 25.20 2.98
CA VAL A 189 6.13 25.30 3.54
C VAL A 189 6.85 26.57 3.08
N ARG A 190 7.68 27.13 3.96
CA ARG A 190 8.59 28.22 3.65
C ARG A 190 9.99 27.69 3.39
N PHE A 191 10.78 28.42 2.61
CA PHE A 191 12.18 28.08 2.35
C PHE A 191 13.12 29.17 2.88
N LYS A 192 14.19 28.76 3.56
CA LYS A 192 15.35 29.60 3.86
C LYS A 192 16.56 29.03 3.11
N VAL A 193 16.90 29.65 1.98
CA VAL A 193 17.99 29.17 1.12
C VAL A 193 19.30 29.84 1.52
N VAL A 194 20.34 29.04 1.74
CA VAL A 194 21.71 29.51 1.97
C VAL A 194 22.58 28.98 0.84
N HIS A 195 23.08 29.90 0.02
CA HIS A 195 23.97 29.52 -1.07
C HIS A 195 25.38 29.25 -0.56
N ALA A 196 25.96 28.12 -0.99
CA ALA A 196 27.30 27.68 -0.62
C ALA A 196 28.02 27.10 -1.85
N HIS A 197 29.35 27.12 -1.85
CA HIS A 197 30.10 26.36 -2.84
C HIS A 197 29.89 24.85 -2.60
N VAL A 198 29.42 24.14 -3.63
CA VAL A 198 29.16 22.68 -3.56
C VAL A 198 30.27 21.85 -4.22
N GLN A 199 31.33 22.51 -4.70
CA GLN A 199 32.48 21.89 -5.34
C GLN A 199 33.73 22.75 -5.12
N GLY A 200 34.91 22.13 -5.25
CA GLY A 200 36.19 22.81 -5.09
C GLY A 200 36.59 23.07 -3.63
N PRO A 201 37.72 23.77 -3.42
CA PRO A 201 38.36 23.89 -2.09
C PRO A 201 37.58 24.76 -1.09
N GLN A 202 36.65 25.60 -1.57
CA GLN A 202 35.78 26.41 -0.70
C GLN A 202 34.53 25.65 -0.22
N CYS A 203 34.29 24.43 -0.72
CA CYS A 203 33.11 23.66 -0.36
C CYS A 203 33.04 23.33 1.15
N PRO A 204 34.06 22.74 1.79
CA PRO A 204 33.97 22.41 3.21
C PRO A 204 33.66 23.61 4.14
N PRO A 205 34.40 24.74 4.10
CA PRO A 205 34.14 25.84 5.02
C PRO A 205 32.77 26.49 4.80
N ASP A 206 32.30 26.60 3.55
CA ASP A 206 31.00 27.18 3.23
C ASP A 206 29.84 26.29 3.68
N ILE A 207 29.93 24.98 3.47
CA ILE A 207 28.90 24.03 3.91
C ILE A 207 28.81 24.03 5.44
N VAL A 208 29.95 24.04 6.16
CA VAL A 208 29.95 24.13 7.63
C VAL A 208 29.29 25.43 8.11
N ALA A 209 29.60 26.57 7.48
CA ALA A 209 28.99 27.85 7.82
C ALA A 209 27.48 27.86 7.54
N ALA A 210 27.07 27.27 6.41
CA ALA A 210 25.66 27.19 6.01
C ALA A 210 24.84 26.28 6.94
N ILE A 211 25.38 25.11 7.33
CA ILE A 211 24.74 24.20 8.29
C ILE A 211 24.53 24.93 9.61
N ARG A 212 25.58 25.53 10.19
CA ARG A 212 25.48 26.26 11.47
C ARG A 212 24.47 27.40 11.41
N LYS A 213 24.50 28.19 10.33
CA LYS A 213 23.57 29.31 10.15
C LYS A 213 22.11 28.87 10.15
N LEU A 214 21.80 27.73 9.54
CA LEU A 214 20.44 27.20 9.51
C LEU A 214 20.06 26.46 10.80
N ASP A 215 21.02 25.81 11.45
CA ASP A 215 20.81 25.13 12.73
C ASP A 215 20.58 26.12 13.90
N ASP A 216 21.21 27.30 13.83
CA ASP A 216 21.01 28.39 14.80
C ASP A 216 19.66 29.13 14.60
N ASP A 217 18.91 28.84 13.54
CA ASP A 217 17.66 29.51 13.19
C ASP A 217 16.44 28.69 13.68
N PRO A 218 15.70 29.17 14.71
CA PRO A 218 14.63 28.39 15.34
C PRO A 218 13.38 28.23 14.47
N ASP A 219 13.28 28.94 13.34
CA ASP A 219 12.18 28.73 12.41
C ASP A 219 12.41 27.52 11.50
N VAL A 220 13.64 27.00 11.39
CA VAL A 220 13.99 25.91 10.45
C VAL A 220 13.71 24.56 11.10
N ASP A 221 12.80 23.79 10.51
CA ASP A 221 12.41 22.48 11.04
C ASP A 221 13.28 21.33 10.51
N VAL A 222 13.90 21.53 9.35
CA VAL A 222 14.73 20.53 8.65
C VAL A 222 15.66 21.22 7.66
N ILE A 223 16.89 20.72 7.55
CA ILE A 223 17.93 21.22 6.64
C ILE A 223 18.16 20.20 5.52
N ILE A 224 18.18 20.65 4.28
CA ILE A 224 18.53 19.84 3.12
C ILE A 224 19.84 20.37 2.53
N VAL A 225 20.86 19.51 2.46
CA VAL A 225 22.08 19.79 1.69
C VAL A 225 21.93 19.14 0.33
N ALA A 226 21.81 19.95 -0.72
CA ALA A 226 21.54 19.48 -2.07
C ALA A 226 22.67 19.86 -3.03
N ARG A 227 23.03 18.90 -3.89
CA ARG A 227 23.92 19.11 -5.02
C ARG A 227 23.22 18.69 -6.31
N GLY A 228 23.45 19.42 -7.40
CA GLY A 228 23.08 18.97 -8.74
C GLY A 228 24.03 17.89 -9.27
N GLY A 229 23.79 17.43 -10.49
CA GLY A 229 24.69 16.48 -11.16
C GLY A 229 26.11 17.04 -11.34
N GLY A 230 27.08 16.13 -11.49
CA GLY A 230 28.48 16.42 -11.78
C GLY A 230 29.36 15.22 -11.45
N ALA A 231 30.68 15.35 -11.61
CA ALA A 231 31.60 14.24 -11.41
C ALA A 231 31.69 13.85 -9.93
N PHE A 232 32.05 12.59 -9.65
CA PHE A 232 32.35 12.11 -8.30
C PHE A 232 33.47 12.92 -7.63
N GLU A 233 34.43 13.40 -8.43
CA GLU A 233 35.58 14.19 -7.96
C GLU A 233 35.16 15.52 -7.31
N ASP A 234 33.99 16.04 -7.66
CA ASP A 234 33.47 17.24 -7.02
C ASP A 234 32.81 16.94 -5.66
N LEU A 235 32.54 15.67 -5.34
CA LEU A 235 31.92 15.24 -4.08
C LEU A 235 32.89 15.18 -2.90
N ILE A 236 34.18 15.33 -3.16
CA ILE A 236 35.24 15.16 -2.17
C ILE A 236 35.04 16.11 -0.98
N GLY A 237 34.58 17.34 -1.23
CA GLY A 237 34.33 18.32 -0.17
C GLY A 237 33.30 17.88 0.87
N PHE A 238 32.36 17.01 0.50
CA PHE A 238 31.35 16.45 1.40
C PHE A 238 31.86 15.27 2.23
N SER A 239 33.08 14.81 1.97
CA SER A 239 33.78 13.81 2.79
C SER A 239 34.84 14.42 3.71
N ASP A 240 34.90 15.76 3.79
CA ASP A 240 35.78 16.46 4.72
C ASP A 240 35.35 16.27 6.18
N GLU A 241 36.32 16.06 7.08
CA GLU A 241 36.06 15.80 8.50
C GLU A 241 35.24 16.93 9.15
N SER A 242 35.48 18.19 8.78
CA SER A 242 34.78 19.34 9.37
C SER A 242 33.29 19.38 9.00
N VAL A 243 32.95 19.01 7.76
CA VAL A 243 31.58 18.93 7.26
C VAL A 243 30.82 17.80 7.97
N VAL A 244 31.42 16.63 8.07
CA VAL A 244 30.82 15.46 8.72
C VAL A 244 30.53 15.76 10.20
N ARG A 245 31.48 16.40 10.88
CA ARG A 245 31.31 16.81 12.29
C ARG A 245 30.23 17.87 12.45
N ALA A 246 30.13 18.82 11.53
CA ALA A 246 29.06 19.83 11.56
C ALA A 246 27.67 19.19 11.38
N ALA A 247 27.54 18.26 10.43
CA ALA A 247 26.29 17.52 10.23
C ALA A 247 25.92 16.66 11.44
N ALA A 248 26.86 15.91 12.01
CA ALA A 248 26.61 15.03 13.16
C ALA A 248 26.37 15.78 14.50
N ALA A 249 26.70 17.07 14.56
CA ALA A 249 26.46 17.94 15.72
C ALA A 249 25.20 18.81 15.56
N CYS A 250 24.54 18.75 14.40
CA CYS A 250 23.35 19.52 14.08
C CYS A 250 22.19 19.09 14.99
N VAL A 251 21.47 20.05 15.57
CA VAL A 251 20.30 19.78 16.42
C VAL A 251 19.03 19.69 15.56
N THR A 252 19.00 20.46 14.48
CA THR A 252 17.96 20.43 13.47
C THR A 252 18.17 19.22 12.56
N PRO A 253 17.12 18.41 12.27
CA PRO A 253 17.24 17.28 11.37
C PRO A 253 17.84 17.65 10.02
N ILE A 254 18.85 16.91 9.57
CA ILE A 254 19.58 17.19 8.34
C ILE A 254 19.44 16.05 7.33
N VAL A 255 19.26 16.42 6.06
CA VAL A 255 19.07 15.50 4.93
C VAL A 255 20.14 15.76 3.88
N SER A 256 20.84 14.70 3.47
CA SER A 256 21.76 14.77 2.33
C SER A 256 21.03 14.40 1.04
N ALA A 257 21.19 15.22 0.00
CA ALA A 257 20.65 15.04 -1.34
C ALA A 257 21.73 15.32 -2.41
N ILE A 258 22.93 14.76 -2.19
CA ILE A 258 24.15 15.16 -2.91
C ILE A 258 24.52 14.21 -4.07
N GLY A 259 24.28 12.90 -3.94
CA GLY A 259 24.82 11.88 -4.86
C GLY A 259 23.83 10.81 -5.28
N HIS A 260 24.13 10.10 -6.37
CA HIS A 260 23.35 8.96 -6.87
C HIS A 260 23.55 7.70 -6.00
N GLU A 261 22.82 6.62 -6.27
CA GLU A 261 22.78 5.43 -5.40
C GLU A 261 24.16 4.83 -5.08
N ASP A 262 25.09 4.87 -6.04
CA ASP A 262 26.43 4.28 -5.89
C ASP A 262 27.51 5.19 -5.27
N ASP A 263 27.25 6.50 -5.16
CA ASP A 263 28.23 7.50 -4.70
C ASP A 263 27.95 7.89 -3.25
N TRP A 264 28.59 7.19 -2.31
CA TRP A 264 28.47 7.49 -0.88
C TRP A 264 29.58 8.44 -0.42
N THR A 265 29.16 9.56 0.16
CA THR A 265 30.04 10.51 0.85
C THR A 265 29.99 10.29 2.36
N LEU A 266 30.96 10.83 3.10
CA LEU A 266 30.93 10.67 4.57
C LEU A 266 29.80 11.48 5.22
N ILE A 267 29.38 12.62 4.64
CA ILE A 267 28.21 13.36 5.15
C ILE A 267 26.94 12.50 5.07
N ASP A 268 26.77 11.68 4.03
CA ASP A 268 25.59 10.78 3.89
C ASP A 268 25.43 9.81 5.07
N LEU A 269 26.54 9.47 5.72
CA LEU A 269 26.56 8.58 6.89
C LEU A 269 26.20 9.34 8.18
N ALA A 270 26.59 10.60 8.28
CA ALA A 270 26.38 11.44 9.46
C ALA A 270 25.00 12.09 9.52
N VAL A 271 24.36 12.37 8.38
CA VAL A 271 23.02 12.96 8.34
C VAL A 271 21.94 12.00 8.84
N ASP A 272 20.80 12.56 9.25
CA ASP A 272 19.66 11.79 9.76
C ASP A 272 18.99 10.97 8.66
N LEU A 273 18.90 11.56 7.47
CA LEU A 273 18.32 10.91 6.30
C LEU A 273 19.15 11.14 5.04
N ARG A 274 19.36 10.07 4.29
CA ARG A 274 19.91 10.15 2.92
C ARG A 274 18.78 10.11 1.88
N ALA A 275 18.86 11.03 0.94
CA ALA A 275 18.09 11.03 -0.29
C ALA A 275 19.01 10.81 -1.50
N SER A 276 18.56 10.01 -2.47
CA SER A 276 19.35 9.68 -3.66
C SER A 276 19.41 10.81 -4.70
N THR A 277 18.49 11.78 -4.60
CA THR A 277 18.42 12.95 -5.48
C THR A 277 17.75 14.12 -4.75
N PRO A 278 17.92 15.36 -5.23
CA PRO A 278 17.15 16.51 -4.75
C PRO A 278 15.62 16.29 -4.77
N THR A 279 15.12 15.61 -5.81
CA THR A 279 13.69 15.24 -5.92
C THR A 279 13.27 14.18 -4.89
N ASP A 280 14.13 13.20 -4.59
CA ASP A 280 13.88 12.20 -3.54
C ASP A 280 13.86 12.86 -2.15
N ALA A 281 14.71 13.85 -1.91
CA ALA A 281 14.70 14.62 -0.66
C ALA A 281 13.36 15.32 -0.46
N ALA A 282 12.85 16.01 -1.50
CA ALA A 282 11.52 16.61 -1.47
C ALA A 282 10.43 15.58 -1.13
N LYS A 283 10.52 14.36 -1.64
CA LYS A 283 9.52 13.31 -1.37
C LYS A 283 9.55 12.80 0.07
N LYS A 284 10.73 12.72 0.68
CA LYS A 284 10.90 12.17 2.02
C LYS A 284 10.72 13.20 3.13
N VAL A 285 11.00 14.48 2.84
CA VAL A 285 10.93 15.57 3.83
C VAL A 285 9.51 16.09 4.04
N VAL A 286 8.68 16.11 3.00
CA VAL A 286 7.29 16.61 3.13
C VAL A 286 6.25 15.53 2.83
N PRO A 287 5.09 15.56 3.52
CA PRO A 287 3.97 14.69 3.22
C PRO A 287 3.29 15.08 1.89
N ASP A 288 2.43 14.22 1.38
CA ASP A 288 1.59 14.53 0.23
C ASP A 288 0.25 15.15 0.67
N VAL A 289 -0.01 16.39 0.27
CA VAL A 289 -1.26 17.10 0.59
C VAL A 289 -2.49 16.35 0.11
N ARG A 290 -2.41 15.61 -1.00
CA ARG A 290 -3.55 14.85 -1.55
C ARG A 290 -3.88 13.65 -0.67
N GLU A 291 -2.86 12.95 -0.17
CA GLU A 291 -3.07 11.84 0.77
C GLU A 291 -3.71 12.34 2.07
N GLN A 292 -3.26 13.49 2.59
CA GLN A 292 -3.85 14.08 3.80
C GLN A 292 -5.33 14.49 3.60
N TRP A 293 -5.66 15.10 2.45
CA TRP A 293 -7.06 15.40 2.12
C TRP A 293 -7.92 14.14 1.99
N GLN A 294 -7.38 13.05 1.43
CA GLN A 294 -8.11 11.77 1.35
C GLN A 294 -8.40 11.19 2.73
N LEU A 295 -7.46 11.29 3.68
CA LEU A 295 -7.69 10.86 5.06
C LEU A 295 -8.83 11.65 5.72
N ILE A 296 -8.85 12.98 5.51
CA ILE A 296 -9.90 13.86 6.02
C ILE A 296 -11.26 13.54 5.38
N ASP A 297 -11.34 13.41 4.05
CA ASP A 297 -12.59 13.09 3.36
C ASP A 297 -13.15 11.73 3.81
N ASN A 298 -12.29 10.73 3.95
CA ASN A 298 -12.68 9.42 4.48
C ASN A 298 -13.19 9.50 5.92
N ALA A 299 -12.56 10.31 6.78
CA ALA A 299 -13.03 10.53 8.15
C ALA A 299 -14.41 11.21 8.17
N ILE A 300 -14.62 12.26 7.37
CA ILE A 300 -15.89 12.98 7.24
C ILE A 300 -16.98 12.04 6.73
N ARG A 301 -16.70 11.25 5.68
CA ARG A 301 -17.65 10.28 5.11
C ARG A 301 -18.09 9.24 6.14
N ARG A 302 -17.14 8.68 6.90
CA ARG A 302 -17.45 7.72 7.97
C ARG A 302 -18.27 8.35 9.09
N ALA A 303 -17.97 9.60 9.47
CA ALA A 303 -18.74 10.31 10.48
C ALA A 303 -20.19 10.52 10.02
N ARG A 304 -20.40 10.96 8.78
CA ARG A 304 -21.74 11.14 8.20
C ARG A 304 -22.54 9.85 8.17
N MET A 305 -21.96 8.76 7.64
CA MET A 305 -22.65 7.45 7.59
C MET A 305 -23.09 6.97 8.98
N ARG A 306 -22.27 7.19 10.02
CA ARG A 306 -22.63 6.81 11.40
C ARG A 306 -23.75 7.67 11.96
N ILE A 307 -23.73 8.97 11.68
CA ILE A 307 -24.79 9.90 12.10
C ILE A 307 -26.10 9.54 11.41
N GLU A 308 -26.09 9.34 10.09
CA GLU A 308 -27.26 8.94 9.29
C GLU A 308 -27.84 7.61 9.80
N ALA A 309 -27.01 6.58 9.95
CA ALA A 309 -27.46 5.29 10.47
C ALA A 309 -28.06 5.39 11.88
N ARG A 310 -27.50 6.26 12.74
CA ARG A 310 -28.03 6.50 14.09
C ARG A 310 -29.39 7.18 14.03
N VAL A 311 -29.52 8.25 13.24
CA VAL A 311 -30.78 8.99 13.06
C VAL A 311 -31.85 8.08 12.48
N ASP A 312 -31.55 7.35 11.41
CA ASP A 312 -32.47 6.40 10.79
C ASP A 312 -32.90 5.29 11.76
N GLY A 313 -31.99 4.81 12.59
CA GLY A 313 -32.28 3.83 13.64
C GLY A 313 -33.27 4.38 14.68
N GLU A 314 -33.07 5.61 15.13
CA GLU A 314 -33.97 6.28 16.08
C GLU A 314 -35.33 6.59 15.46
N ILE A 315 -35.38 7.04 14.19
CA ILE A 315 -36.64 7.25 13.47
C ILE A 315 -37.43 5.95 13.41
N ARG A 316 -36.81 4.85 12.97
CA ARG A 316 -37.48 3.53 12.92
C ARG A 316 -37.95 3.05 14.30
N LEU A 317 -37.19 3.35 15.36
CA LEU A 317 -37.59 2.99 16.72
C LEU A 317 -38.84 3.77 17.15
N VAL A 318 -38.87 5.08 16.91
CA VAL A 318 -40.03 5.94 17.19
C VAL A 318 -41.25 5.51 16.37
N GLU A 319 -41.08 5.27 15.08
CA GLU A 319 -42.15 4.75 14.21
C GLU A 319 -42.66 3.38 14.69
N GLY A 320 -41.74 2.52 15.16
CA GLY A 320 -42.08 1.23 15.75
C GLY A 320 -42.95 1.36 17.00
N TYR A 321 -42.64 2.30 17.89
CA TYR A 321 -43.49 2.60 19.05
C TYR A 321 -44.82 3.23 18.64
N ALA A 322 -44.80 4.19 17.72
CA ALA A 322 -45.98 4.89 17.25
C ALA A 322 -46.99 3.95 16.57
N ASN A 323 -46.52 2.88 15.92
CA ASN A 323 -47.37 1.93 15.20
C ASN A 323 -47.59 0.61 15.95
N ARG A 324 -47.05 0.44 17.16
CA ARG A 324 -47.16 -0.82 17.89
C ARG A 324 -48.62 -1.09 18.28
N PRO A 325 -49.25 -2.20 17.84
CA PRO A 325 -50.66 -2.47 18.14
C PRO A 325 -50.99 -2.52 19.64
N SER A 326 -50.02 -2.91 20.48
CA SER A 326 -50.18 -2.90 21.94
C SER A 326 -50.31 -1.50 22.53
N LEU A 327 -49.80 -0.46 21.86
CA LEU A 327 -49.88 0.94 22.27
C LEU A 327 -50.99 1.70 21.53
N THR A 328 -51.22 1.41 20.25
CA THR A 328 -52.24 2.07 19.43
C THR A 328 -53.63 1.45 19.56
N ARG A 329 -53.71 0.16 19.86
CA ARG A 329 -54.97 -0.58 20.04
C ARG A 329 -54.91 -1.49 21.27
N PRO A 330 -54.63 -0.97 22.48
CA PRO A 330 -54.44 -1.78 23.68
C PRO A 330 -55.65 -2.67 24.00
N LEU A 331 -56.86 -2.24 23.65
CA LEU A 331 -58.09 -3.00 23.90
C LEU A 331 -58.25 -4.26 23.01
N THR A 332 -57.45 -4.42 21.95
CA THR A 332 -57.50 -5.63 21.10
C THR A 332 -57.28 -6.92 21.89
N MET A 333 -56.47 -6.88 22.96
CA MET A 333 -56.26 -8.05 23.83
C MET A 333 -57.53 -8.45 24.61
N LEU A 334 -58.48 -7.52 24.78
CA LEU A 334 -59.74 -7.77 25.48
C LEU A 334 -60.85 -8.24 24.53
N GLU A 335 -60.69 -8.10 23.21
CA GLU A 335 -61.71 -8.50 22.24
C GLU A 335 -62.13 -9.97 22.37
N PRO A 336 -61.23 -10.96 22.54
CA PRO A 336 -61.63 -12.36 22.73
C PRO A 336 -62.44 -12.57 24.01
N HIS A 337 -62.09 -11.86 25.09
CA HIS A 337 -62.80 -11.94 26.36
C HIS A 337 -64.19 -11.31 26.27
N GLN A 338 -64.31 -10.16 25.60
CA GLN A 338 -65.60 -9.52 25.33
C GLN A 338 -66.49 -10.45 24.50
N ARG A 339 -65.96 -11.04 23.41
CA ARG A 339 -66.70 -12.01 22.58
C ARG A 339 -67.15 -13.24 23.38
N PHE A 340 -66.30 -13.75 24.28
CA PHE A 340 -66.65 -14.86 25.16
C PHE A 340 -67.81 -14.52 26.10
N ILE A 341 -67.78 -13.33 26.73
CA ILE A 341 -68.86 -12.86 27.59
C ILE A 341 -70.16 -12.68 26.80
N ASP A 342 -70.09 -12.09 25.61
CA ASP A 342 -71.26 -11.86 24.76
C ASP A 342 -71.89 -13.19 24.30
N ASP A 343 -71.08 -14.19 23.93
CA ASP A 343 -71.56 -15.53 23.59
C ASP A 343 -72.17 -16.25 24.80
N ALA A 344 -71.51 -16.18 25.97
CA ALA A 344 -72.03 -16.75 27.20
C ALA A 344 -73.38 -16.13 27.60
N ARG A 345 -73.53 -14.80 27.48
CA ARG A 345 -74.81 -14.09 27.71
C ARG A 345 -75.88 -14.56 26.73
N ARG A 346 -75.55 -14.69 25.45
CA ARG A 346 -76.51 -15.16 24.43
C ARG A 346 -76.97 -16.59 24.71
N ARG A 347 -76.05 -17.49 25.04
CA ARG A 347 -76.37 -18.88 25.39
C ARG A 347 -77.23 -18.97 26.64
N MET A 348 -76.96 -18.13 27.63
CA MET A 348 -77.76 -18.03 28.85
C MET A 348 -79.19 -17.55 28.57
N ASP A 349 -79.36 -16.51 27.75
CA ASP A 349 -80.69 -16.00 27.36
C ASP A 349 -81.51 -17.06 26.63
N ILE A 350 -80.92 -17.75 25.65
CA ILE A 350 -81.57 -18.85 24.92
C ILE A 350 -81.96 -19.98 25.90
N GLY A 351 -81.05 -20.36 26.80
CA GLY A 351 -81.30 -21.40 27.79
C GLY A 351 -82.45 -21.06 28.73
N LEU A 352 -82.48 -19.83 29.26
CA LEU A 352 -83.52 -19.35 30.17
C LEU A 352 -84.89 -19.27 29.50
N ARG A 353 -84.94 -18.76 28.26
CA ARG A 353 -86.19 -18.74 27.47
C ARG A 353 -86.72 -20.16 27.27
N ARG A 354 -85.86 -21.10 26.87
CA ARG A 354 -86.26 -22.49 26.67
C ARG A 354 -86.82 -23.14 27.94
N ILE A 355 -86.22 -22.87 29.10
CA ILE A 355 -86.73 -23.37 30.39
C ILE A 355 -88.10 -22.77 30.69
N SER A 356 -88.28 -21.46 30.46
CA SER A 356 -89.56 -20.79 30.67
C SER A 356 -90.65 -21.33 29.73
N ASP A 357 -90.31 -21.51 28.45
CA ASP A 357 -91.24 -22.01 27.43
C ASP A 357 -91.66 -23.46 27.74
N ASP A 358 -90.73 -24.32 28.12
CA ASP A 358 -91.01 -25.73 28.48
C ASP A 358 -91.87 -25.83 29.75
N ALA A 359 -91.61 -24.99 30.75
CA ALA A 359 -92.44 -24.91 31.94
C ALA A 359 -93.86 -24.43 31.61
N SER A 360 -93.98 -23.42 30.73
CA SER A 360 -95.28 -22.86 30.31
C SER A 360 -96.09 -23.89 29.53
N LEU A 361 -95.46 -24.58 28.58
CA LEU A 361 -96.07 -25.67 27.82
C LEU A 361 -96.50 -26.83 28.72
N THR A 362 -95.69 -27.17 29.73
CA THR A 362 -96.04 -28.20 30.72
C THR A 362 -97.29 -27.82 31.50
N ILE A 363 -97.40 -26.56 31.94
CA ILE A 363 -98.58 -26.03 32.62
C ILE A 363 -99.80 -26.09 31.69
N GLU A 364 -99.68 -25.63 30.45
CA GLU A 364 -100.76 -25.68 29.46
C GLU A 364 -101.24 -27.11 29.22
N LYS A 365 -100.32 -28.07 29.07
CA LYS A 365 -100.64 -29.48 28.88
C LYS A 365 -101.35 -30.10 30.09
N LEU A 366 -100.87 -29.80 31.30
CA LEU A 366 -101.51 -30.28 32.53
C LEU A 366 -102.92 -29.69 32.67
N HIS A 367 -103.08 -28.39 32.38
CA HIS A 367 -104.39 -27.72 32.38
C HIS A 367 -105.35 -28.33 31.35
N ALA A 368 -104.89 -28.57 30.12
CA ALA A 368 -105.68 -29.22 29.08
C ALA A 368 -106.08 -30.65 29.49
N SER A 369 -105.17 -31.41 30.12
CA SER A 369 -105.46 -32.77 30.60
C SER A 369 -106.49 -32.77 31.74
N LEU A 370 -106.36 -31.84 32.70
CA LEU A 370 -107.33 -31.63 33.77
C LEU A 370 -108.73 -31.28 33.22
N THR A 371 -108.76 -30.44 32.18
CA THR A 371 -109.99 -30.01 31.52
C THR A 371 -110.65 -31.16 30.76
N ALA A 372 -109.87 -31.96 30.01
CA ALA A 372 -110.36 -33.10 29.24
C ALA A 372 -110.91 -34.24 30.12
N LEU A 373 -110.34 -34.44 31.31
CA LEU A 373 -110.80 -35.43 32.29
C LEU A 373 -111.91 -34.92 33.22
N SER A 374 -112.35 -33.66 33.06
CA SER A 374 -113.42 -33.10 33.88
C SER A 374 -114.77 -33.72 33.52
N PRO A 375 -115.49 -34.35 34.47
CA PRO A 375 -116.85 -34.84 34.26
C PRO A 375 -117.79 -33.73 33.76
N GLN A 376 -117.55 -32.49 34.20
CA GLN A 376 -118.31 -31.32 33.76
C GLN A 376 -118.11 -31.03 32.26
N SER A 377 -116.91 -31.24 31.71
CA SER A 377 -116.67 -31.06 30.27
C SER A 377 -117.44 -32.08 29.42
N THR A 378 -117.69 -33.28 29.95
CA THR A 378 -118.52 -34.29 29.28
C THR A 378 -119.99 -33.86 29.30
N LEU A 379 -120.48 -33.33 30.42
CA LEU A 379 -121.84 -32.77 30.54
C LEU A 379 -122.03 -31.54 29.65
N ASP A 380 -121.03 -30.65 29.53
CA ASP A 380 -121.07 -29.45 28.69
C ASP A 380 -121.20 -29.76 27.19
N ARG A 381 -120.72 -30.92 26.75
CA ARG A 381 -120.85 -31.41 25.36
C ARG A 381 -122.25 -31.97 25.04
N GLY A 382 -123.17 -31.97 26.01
CA GLY A 382 -124.54 -32.42 25.83
C GLY A 382 -124.78 -33.90 26.13
N TYR A 383 -123.79 -34.58 26.73
CA TYR A 383 -123.99 -35.92 27.28
C TYR A 383 -124.61 -35.84 28.67
N ALA A 384 -125.28 -36.91 29.08
CA ALA A 384 -125.86 -37.05 30.39
C ALA A 384 -125.21 -38.22 31.14
N VAL A 385 -125.05 -38.10 32.45
CA VAL A 385 -124.69 -39.24 33.30
C VAL A 385 -125.98 -39.78 33.90
N VAL A 386 -126.34 -41.00 33.54
CA VAL A 386 -127.53 -41.69 34.06
C VAL A 386 -127.12 -42.49 35.28
N GLN A 387 -127.87 -42.40 36.37
CA GLN A 387 -127.62 -43.12 37.62
C GLN A 387 -128.88 -43.85 38.10
N MET A 388 -128.71 -45.01 38.73
CA MET A 388 -129.79 -45.77 39.36
C MET A 388 -130.17 -45.21 40.73
N ALA A 389 -131.30 -45.67 41.29
CA ALA A 389 -131.69 -45.42 42.68
C ALA A 389 -130.59 -45.89 43.65
N GLY A 390 -129.73 -44.97 44.09
CA GLY A 390 -128.52 -45.26 44.88
C GLY A 390 -127.23 -44.62 44.36
N GLY A 391 -127.28 -43.85 43.27
CA GLY A 391 -126.16 -43.01 42.80
C GLY A 391 -125.08 -43.73 41.97
N HIS A 392 -125.28 -45.02 41.66
CA HIS A 392 -124.39 -45.77 40.77
C HIS A 392 -124.69 -45.43 39.30
N VAL A 393 -123.65 -45.21 38.50
CA VAL A 393 -123.80 -44.91 37.07
C VAL A 393 -124.36 -46.12 36.35
N LEU A 394 -125.39 -45.88 35.54
CA LEU A 394 -126.02 -46.87 34.67
C LEU A 394 -125.30 -46.88 33.32
N ASP A 395 -124.44 -47.87 33.11
CA ASP A 395 -123.67 -48.07 31.89
C ASP A 395 -124.11 -49.28 31.05
N ASP A 396 -124.92 -50.19 31.62
CA ASP A 396 -125.53 -51.34 30.95
C ASP A 396 -127.07 -51.26 31.02
N PRO A 397 -127.79 -51.23 29.88
CA PRO A 397 -129.26 -51.19 29.87
C PRO A 397 -129.93 -52.43 30.50
N ALA A 398 -129.25 -53.58 30.61
CA ALA A 398 -129.81 -54.78 31.23
C ALA A 398 -129.93 -54.68 32.76
N ALA A 399 -129.32 -53.66 33.38
CA ALA A 399 -129.30 -53.47 34.82
C ALA A 399 -130.56 -52.81 35.40
N VAL A 400 -131.49 -52.35 34.55
CA VAL A 400 -132.75 -51.70 34.96
C VAL A 400 -133.95 -52.34 34.27
N SER A 401 -135.07 -52.38 34.97
CA SER A 401 -136.36 -52.86 34.45
C SER A 401 -137.31 -51.70 34.17
N ALA A 402 -138.29 -51.91 33.29
CA ALA A 402 -139.35 -50.93 33.04
C ALA A 402 -140.08 -50.60 34.35
N GLY A 403 -140.17 -49.31 34.66
CA GLY A 403 -140.71 -48.78 35.91
C GLY A 403 -139.67 -48.34 36.94
N ASP A 404 -138.38 -48.65 36.76
CA ASP A 404 -137.33 -48.27 37.72
C ASP A 404 -137.01 -46.76 37.66
N PRO A 405 -136.87 -46.07 38.81
CA PRO A 405 -136.45 -44.67 38.84
C PRO A 405 -134.96 -44.52 38.55
N ILE A 406 -134.64 -43.58 37.65
CA ILE A 406 -133.27 -43.21 37.28
C ILE A 406 -133.08 -41.69 37.42
N THR A 407 -131.89 -41.26 37.80
CA THR A 407 -131.51 -39.85 37.85
C THR A 407 -130.57 -39.55 36.70
N ILE A 408 -130.93 -38.59 35.85
CA ILE A 408 -130.15 -38.17 34.69
C ILE A 408 -129.51 -36.82 35.03
N THR A 409 -128.19 -36.81 35.19
CA THR A 409 -127.44 -35.57 35.43
C THR A 409 -127.03 -34.95 34.11
N LEU A 410 -127.53 -33.74 33.85
CA LEU A 410 -127.18 -32.90 32.70
C LEU A 410 -126.27 -31.74 33.14
N LYS A 411 -125.78 -30.96 32.16
CA LYS A 411 -124.93 -29.77 32.34
C LYS A 411 -125.28 -28.88 33.54
N HIS A 412 -126.57 -28.66 33.78
CA HIS A 412 -127.06 -27.70 34.76
C HIS A 412 -127.74 -28.33 35.98
N GLY A 413 -127.65 -29.66 36.14
CA GLY A 413 -128.18 -30.36 37.31
C GLY A 413 -128.86 -31.69 36.97
N PRO A 414 -129.27 -32.42 38.01
CA PRO A 414 -129.99 -33.68 37.87
C PRO A 414 -131.48 -33.48 37.58
N LEU A 415 -132.06 -34.41 36.82
CA LEU A 415 -133.50 -34.59 36.67
C LEU A 415 -133.85 -36.05 36.92
N ASP A 416 -135.02 -36.30 37.50
CA ASP A 416 -135.50 -37.65 37.73
C ASP A 416 -136.36 -38.13 36.56
N ALA A 417 -136.15 -39.37 36.14
CA ALA A 417 -136.86 -40.03 35.07
C ALA A 417 -137.19 -41.47 35.48
N THR A 418 -138.09 -42.12 34.75
CA THR A 418 -138.46 -43.52 34.99
C THR A 418 -138.28 -44.29 33.69
N VAL A 419 -137.68 -45.47 33.76
CA VAL A 419 -137.47 -46.34 32.59
C VAL A 419 -138.83 -46.76 32.05
N ALA A 420 -139.09 -46.47 30.78
CA ALA A 420 -140.40 -46.67 30.14
C ALA A 420 -140.71 -48.14 29.85
#